data_AF-A0A947RFR3-F1
#
_entry.id   AF-A0A947RFR3-F1
#
_cell.length_a   1.000
_cell.length_b   1.000
_cell.length_c   1.000
_cell.angle_alpha   90.00
_cell.angle_beta   90.00
_cell.angle_gamma   90.00
#
_symmetry.space_group_name_H-M   'P 1'
#
loop_
_entity.id
_entity.type
_entity.pdbx_description
1 polymer ?
#
loop_
_entity_poly.entity_id
_entity_poly.type
_entity_poly.pdbx_seq_one_letter_code
_entity_poly.pdbx_strand_id
1 'polypeptide(L)'
;MSDGSGCAARNVDGKKSKGFIRGYHDLRVYQEAYRAMLLVYQTIIPNIPRYEYDLIDQIRRSCKAVPRLIAEGHSKRHQVKGFQKYIDDAMAESNESGVSLCQVRDLYGKYVNKEECENLVDLYDKISRQLYKLSIAWQKFTKKNKMVAVALLESAVVFRFLAVLPEPSTVSSRATEKRPTINTSISCFNPIILMEPSTKTRAKNIFGFHASFWHVITII
;
A
#
# COMPACT_ATOMS: atom_id res chain seq x y z
N MET A 1 6.11 36.21 -6.08
CA MET A 1 7.16 35.39 -5.44
C MET A 1 6.53 34.69 -4.25
N SER A 2 6.11 33.43 -4.40
CA SER A 2 5.65 32.60 -3.28
C SER A 2 6.88 31.99 -2.62
N ASP A 3 7.14 32.43 -1.39
CA ASP A 3 8.01 31.79 -0.42
C ASP A 3 7.76 30.28 -0.39
N GLY A 4 8.82 29.47 -0.38
CA GLY A 4 8.77 28.01 -0.50
C GLY A 4 8.16 27.28 0.72
N SER A 5 7.10 27.82 1.32
CA SER A 5 6.40 27.36 2.52
C SER A 5 5.06 26.67 2.23
N GLY A 6 4.68 26.52 0.95
CA GLY A 6 3.38 25.94 0.56
C GLY A 6 3.23 24.44 0.88
N CYS A 7 1.99 23.93 0.88
CA CYS A 7 1.66 22.52 1.14
C CYS A 7 2.39 21.50 0.22
N ALA A 8 2.87 21.94 -0.94
CA ALA A 8 3.69 21.17 -1.89
C ALA A 8 5.20 21.21 -1.58
N ALA A 9 5.66 22.11 -0.72
CA ALA A 9 7.06 22.49 -0.63
C ALA A 9 7.92 21.60 0.27
N ARG A 10 7.34 20.56 0.90
CA ARG A 10 8.07 19.72 1.87
C ARG A 10 9.18 18.82 1.28
N ASN A 11 9.40 18.81 -0.04
CA ASN A 11 10.49 18.08 -0.70
C ASN A 11 10.74 18.61 -2.14
N VAL A 12 10.95 19.92 -2.32
CA VAL A 12 11.24 20.49 -3.66
C VAL A 12 12.72 20.31 -4.05
N ASP A 13 13.60 20.18 -3.08
CA ASP A 13 15.01 19.90 -3.32
C ASP A 13 15.14 18.43 -3.75
N GLY A 14 15.52 18.18 -5.01
CA GLY A 14 15.54 16.89 -5.70
C GLY A 14 16.36 15.74 -5.08
N LYS A 15 16.68 15.79 -3.79
CA LYS A 15 17.16 14.64 -3.01
C LYS A 15 16.00 13.69 -2.76
N LYS A 16 16.05 12.53 -3.44
CA LYS A 16 15.30 11.32 -3.07
C LYS A 16 15.64 10.92 -1.65
N SER A 17 15.06 11.54 -0.63
CA SER A 17 15.07 10.93 0.69
C SER A 17 14.19 9.68 0.56
N LYS A 18 14.79 8.50 0.69
CA LYS A 18 14.04 7.26 1.01
C LYS A 18 13.50 7.38 2.44
N GLY A 19 12.79 8.47 2.72
CA GLY A 19 12.22 8.77 4.01
C GLY A 19 11.02 7.87 4.25
N PHE A 20 10.83 7.51 5.51
CA PHE A 20 9.61 6.86 5.96
C PHE A 20 8.41 7.78 5.69
N ILE A 21 7.38 7.28 5.01
CA ILE A 21 6.15 8.02 4.73
C ILE A 21 5.39 8.15 6.05
N ARG A 22 5.37 9.36 6.63
CA ARG A 22 4.62 9.67 7.85
C ARG A 22 3.20 10.14 7.53
N GLY A 23 3.05 10.87 6.42
CA GLY A 23 1.76 11.42 6.00
C GLY A 23 1.63 11.56 4.49
N TYR A 24 0.44 11.98 4.06
CA TYR A 24 0.13 12.17 2.63
C TYR A 24 1.01 13.22 1.96
N HIS A 25 1.51 14.21 2.71
CA HIS A 25 2.43 15.21 2.19
C HIS A 25 3.79 14.65 1.78
N ASP A 26 4.17 13.47 2.30
CA ASP A 26 5.40 12.79 1.89
C ASP A 26 5.21 12.03 0.56
N LEU A 27 3.95 11.87 0.10
CA LEU A 27 3.67 11.26 -1.19
C LEU A 27 4.07 12.21 -2.31
N ARG A 28 5.00 11.77 -3.16
CA ARG A 28 5.41 12.52 -4.35
C ARG A 28 4.23 12.92 -5.24
N VAL A 29 3.28 12.00 -5.42
CA VAL A 29 2.07 12.25 -6.24
C VAL A 29 1.19 13.36 -5.67
N TYR A 30 1.12 13.49 -4.35
CA TYR A 30 0.41 14.60 -3.72
C TYR A 30 1.11 15.94 -4.00
N GLN A 31 2.44 15.98 -3.85
CA GLN A 31 3.23 17.20 -4.08
C GLN A 31 3.15 17.65 -5.54
N GLU A 32 3.25 16.71 -6.48
CA GLU A 32 3.12 16.99 -7.91
C GLU A 32 1.70 17.47 -8.26
N ALA A 33 0.65 16.80 -7.75
CA ALA A 33 -0.74 17.22 -7.95
C ALA A 33 -1.04 18.61 -7.39
N TYR A 34 -0.55 18.93 -6.19
CA TYR A 34 -0.74 20.24 -5.59
C TYR A 34 -0.01 21.34 -6.38
N ARG A 35 1.21 21.06 -6.87
CA ARG A 35 1.94 21.99 -7.75
C ARG A 35 1.20 22.19 -9.07
N ALA A 36 0.72 21.12 -9.70
CA ALA A 36 -0.06 21.20 -10.95
C ALA A 36 -1.31 22.08 -10.77
N MET A 37 -2.05 21.88 -9.69
CA MET A 37 -3.20 22.73 -9.34
C MET A 37 -2.80 24.20 -9.20
N LEU A 38 -1.68 24.53 -8.53
CA LEU A 38 -1.22 25.91 -8.43
C LEU A 38 -0.91 26.53 -9.79
N LEU A 39 -0.21 25.79 -10.65
CA LEU A 39 0.11 26.24 -12.01
C LEU A 39 -1.18 26.52 -12.80
N VAL A 40 -2.15 25.60 -12.80
CA VAL A 40 -3.45 25.80 -13.47
C VAL A 40 -4.14 27.09 -13.01
N TYR A 41 -4.14 27.37 -11.70
CA TYR A 41 -4.77 28.60 -11.16
C TYR A 41 -4.01 29.88 -11.48
N GLN A 42 -2.70 29.81 -11.63
CA GLN A 42 -1.84 30.98 -11.85
C GLN A 42 -1.65 31.30 -13.33
N THR A 43 -1.56 30.27 -14.19
CA THR A 43 -1.16 30.43 -15.60
C THR A 43 -2.30 30.17 -16.58
N ILE A 44 -3.23 29.28 -16.27
CA ILE A 44 -4.29 28.88 -17.22
C ILE A 44 -5.59 29.65 -16.97
N ILE A 45 -6.18 29.49 -15.77
CA ILE A 45 -7.50 30.05 -15.43
C ILE A 45 -7.63 31.56 -15.69
N PRO A 46 -6.64 32.41 -15.36
CA PRO A 46 -6.76 33.86 -15.57
C PRO A 46 -6.88 34.28 -17.04
N ASN A 47 -6.43 33.42 -17.95
CA ASN A 47 -6.35 33.69 -19.38
C ASN A 47 -7.55 33.12 -20.17
N ILE A 48 -8.43 32.35 -19.53
CA ILE A 48 -9.64 31.85 -20.18
C ILE A 48 -10.68 32.98 -20.25
N PRO A 49 -11.38 33.17 -21.39
CA PRO A 49 -12.45 34.16 -21.49
C PRO A 49 -13.53 33.97 -20.41
N ARG A 50 -13.96 35.07 -19.80
CA ARG A 50 -14.88 35.03 -18.64
C ARG A 50 -16.24 34.41 -18.94
N TYR A 51 -16.67 34.37 -20.19
CA TYR A 51 -17.97 33.81 -20.57
C TYR A 51 -18.01 32.27 -20.49
N GLU A 52 -16.86 31.60 -20.43
CA GLU A 52 -16.72 30.13 -20.31
C GLU A 52 -16.80 29.67 -18.85
N TYR A 53 -17.88 30.07 -18.18
CA TYR A 53 -18.05 29.81 -16.75
C TYR A 53 -18.05 28.32 -16.40
N ASP A 54 -18.63 27.49 -17.26
CA ASP A 54 -18.72 26.04 -17.12
C ASP A 54 -17.35 25.37 -17.20
N LEU A 55 -16.54 25.68 -18.22
CA LEU A 55 -15.19 25.13 -18.38
C LEU A 55 -14.27 25.58 -17.25
N ILE A 56 -14.34 26.86 -16.88
CA ILE A 56 -13.57 27.40 -15.77
C ILE A 56 -13.95 26.70 -14.45
N ASP A 57 -15.25 26.52 -14.18
CA ASP A 57 -15.70 25.85 -12.96
C ASP A 57 -15.30 24.37 -12.92
N GLN A 58 -15.43 23.67 -14.05
CA GLN A 58 -15.03 22.27 -14.17
C GLN A 58 -13.54 22.09 -13.84
N ILE A 59 -12.65 22.87 -14.47
CA ILE A 59 -11.21 22.85 -14.22
C ILE A 59 -10.93 23.14 -12.75
N ARG A 60 -11.57 24.18 -12.20
CA ARG A 60 -11.36 24.59 -10.80
C ARG A 60 -11.70 23.48 -9.82
N ARG A 61 -12.77 22.73 -10.06
CA ARG A 61 -13.20 21.62 -9.22
C ARG A 61 -12.25 20.44 -9.36
N SER A 62 -11.99 19.99 -10.59
CA SER A 62 -11.23 18.78 -10.83
C SER A 62 -9.77 18.88 -10.38
N CYS A 63 -9.07 19.96 -10.73
CA CYS A 63 -7.66 20.10 -10.34
C CYS A 63 -7.46 20.21 -8.82
N LYS A 64 -8.42 20.81 -8.09
CA LYS A 64 -8.37 20.86 -6.63
C LYS A 64 -8.79 19.55 -5.98
N ALA A 65 -9.64 18.75 -6.64
CA ALA A 65 -10.11 17.47 -6.14
C ALA A 65 -8.96 16.46 -6.03
N VAL A 66 -8.06 16.39 -7.02
CA VAL A 66 -6.94 15.44 -7.04
C VAL A 66 -6.10 15.43 -5.73
N PRO A 67 -5.49 16.55 -5.28
CA PRO A 67 -4.72 16.54 -4.03
C PRO A 67 -5.59 16.29 -2.79
N ARG A 68 -6.88 16.69 -2.80
CA ARG A 68 -7.80 16.44 -1.69
C ARG A 68 -8.14 14.96 -1.54
N LEU A 69 -8.47 14.29 -2.64
CA LEU A 69 -8.78 12.86 -2.66
C LEU A 69 -7.58 12.02 -2.24
N ILE A 70 -6.35 12.40 -2.61
CA ILE A 70 -5.13 11.73 -2.12
C ILE A 70 -5.02 11.83 -0.59
N ALA A 71 -5.26 13.01 -0.02
CA ALA A 71 -5.20 13.23 1.42
C ALA A 71 -6.31 12.47 2.17
N GLU A 72 -7.53 12.49 1.64
CA GLU A 72 -8.68 11.76 2.20
C GLU A 72 -8.47 10.24 2.13
N GLY A 73 -8.02 9.75 0.97
CA GLY A 73 -7.65 8.35 0.77
C GLY A 73 -6.60 7.92 1.78
N HIS A 74 -5.50 8.67 1.92
CA HIS A 74 -4.46 8.39 2.91
C HIS A 74 -4.98 8.34 4.35
N SER A 75 -6.00 9.14 4.70
CA SER A 75 -6.64 9.10 6.03
C SER A 75 -7.41 7.78 6.24
N LYS A 76 -7.96 7.22 5.17
CA LYS A 76 -8.69 5.92 5.16
C LYS A 76 -7.82 4.73 4.76
N ARG A 77 -6.49 4.87 4.76
CA ARG A 77 -5.54 3.83 4.32
C ARG A 77 -5.62 2.50 5.06
N HIS A 78 -6.11 2.52 6.30
CA HIS A 78 -6.37 1.32 7.10
C HIS A 78 -7.50 0.44 6.52
N GLN A 79 -8.36 1.00 5.67
CA GLN A 79 -9.42 0.30 4.94
C GLN A 79 -9.00 0.14 3.47
N VAL A 80 -8.74 -1.10 3.03
CA VAL A 80 -8.26 -1.36 1.64
C VAL A 80 -9.21 -0.79 0.59
N LYS A 81 -10.50 -1.12 0.70
CA LYS A 81 -11.52 -0.64 -0.23
C LYS A 81 -11.73 0.87 -0.11
N GLY A 82 -11.63 1.41 1.11
CA GLY A 82 -11.71 2.84 1.37
C GLY A 82 -10.61 3.59 0.63
N PHE A 83 -9.34 3.25 0.87
CA PHE A 83 -8.20 3.83 0.18
C PHE A 83 -8.32 3.74 -1.34
N GLN A 84 -8.64 2.55 -1.86
CA GLN A 84 -8.69 2.30 -3.29
C GLN A 84 -9.72 3.21 -3.98
N LYS A 85 -10.94 3.33 -3.42
CA LYS A 85 -11.98 4.20 -3.95
C LYS A 85 -11.47 5.63 -4.15
N TYR A 86 -10.80 6.20 -3.14
CA TYR A 86 -10.29 7.57 -3.23
C TYR A 86 -9.16 7.74 -4.25
N ILE A 87 -8.32 6.72 -4.45
CA ILE A 87 -7.28 6.76 -5.47
C ILE A 87 -7.89 6.66 -6.87
N ASP A 88 -8.92 5.84 -7.06
CA ASP A 88 -9.65 5.72 -8.32
C ASP A 88 -10.38 7.03 -8.65
N ASP A 89 -11.06 7.63 -7.67
CA ASP A 89 -11.69 8.95 -7.80
C ASP A 89 -10.63 10.02 -8.14
N ALA A 90 -9.47 10.00 -7.48
CA ALA A 90 -8.38 10.95 -7.78
C ALA A 90 -7.82 10.79 -9.20
N MET A 91 -7.78 9.55 -9.73
CA MET A 91 -7.38 9.29 -11.11
C MET A 91 -8.41 9.82 -12.11
N ALA A 92 -9.70 9.67 -11.81
CA ALA A 92 -10.77 10.22 -12.65
C ALA A 92 -10.67 11.75 -12.74
N GLU A 93 -10.53 12.44 -11.61
CA GLU A 93 -10.37 13.89 -11.54
C GLU A 93 -9.07 14.38 -12.21
N SER A 94 -8.00 13.59 -12.16
CA SER A 94 -6.72 13.88 -12.84
C SER A 94 -6.88 13.82 -14.36
N ASN A 95 -7.56 12.78 -14.87
CA ASN A 95 -7.84 12.64 -16.29
C ASN A 95 -8.80 13.74 -16.78
N GLU A 96 -9.81 14.06 -15.98
CA GLU A 96 -10.73 15.16 -16.28
C GLU A 96 -9.98 16.50 -16.38
N SER A 97 -9.09 16.79 -15.43
CA SER A 97 -8.22 17.97 -15.47
C SER A 97 -7.39 18.04 -16.76
N GLY A 98 -6.81 16.90 -17.18
CA GLY A 98 -6.06 16.80 -18.43
C GLY A 98 -6.92 17.07 -19.67
N VAL A 99 -8.11 16.47 -19.75
CA VAL A 99 -9.05 16.70 -20.86
C VAL A 99 -9.50 18.16 -20.92
N SER A 100 -9.82 18.78 -19.78
CA SER A 100 -10.21 20.19 -19.75
C SER A 100 -9.06 21.12 -20.17
N LEU A 101 -7.80 20.78 -19.87
CA LEU A 101 -6.64 21.53 -20.36
C LEU A 101 -6.49 21.40 -21.89
N CYS A 102 -6.75 20.23 -22.47
CA CYS A 102 -6.82 20.07 -23.93
C CYS A 102 -7.91 20.96 -24.54
N GLN A 103 -9.11 20.98 -23.93
CA GLN A 103 -10.21 21.85 -24.39
C GLN A 103 -9.81 23.33 -24.34
N VAL A 104 -9.17 23.77 -23.26
CA VAL A 104 -8.67 25.15 -23.15
C VAL A 104 -7.64 25.47 -24.22
N ARG A 105 -6.69 24.58 -24.47
CA ARG A 105 -5.66 24.73 -25.52
C ARG A 105 -6.30 24.86 -26.91
N ASP A 106 -7.27 24.01 -27.21
CA ASP A 106 -7.84 23.88 -28.55
C ASP A 106 -8.87 24.97 -28.86
N LEU A 107 -9.70 25.34 -27.89
CA LEU A 107 -10.73 26.39 -28.04
C LEU A 107 -10.16 27.81 -27.81
N TYR A 108 -9.24 27.95 -26.85
CA TYR A 108 -8.77 29.25 -26.35
C TYR A 108 -7.26 29.47 -26.53
N GLY A 109 -6.59 28.69 -27.38
CA GLY A 109 -5.15 28.79 -27.62
C GLY A 109 -4.63 30.13 -28.15
N LYS A 110 -5.51 31.10 -28.46
CA LYS A 110 -5.15 32.50 -28.74
C LYS A 110 -5.01 33.36 -27.46
N TYR A 111 -5.59 32.92 -26.35
CA TYR A 111 -5.56 33.59 -25.06
C TYR A 111 -4.63 32.90 -24.07
N VAL A 112 -4.43 31.58 -24.21
CA VAL A 112 -3.56 30.79 -23.33
C VAL A 112 -2.26 30.38 -24.01
N ASN A 113 -1.20 30.17 -23.23
CA ASN A 113 0.03 29.56 -23.73
C ASN A 113 -0.19 28.06 -23.97
N LYS A 114 -0.14 27.65 -25.24
CA LYS A 114 -0.34 26.25 -25.65
C LYS A 114 0.71 25.29 -25.10
N GLU A 115 1.96 25.73 -25.01
CA GLU A 115 3.06 24.92 -24.47
C GLU A 115 2.84 24.65 -22.98
N GLU A 116 2.39 25.65 -22.23
CA GLU A 116 2.06 25.50 -20.81
C GLU A 116 0.88 24.54 -20.60
N CYS A 117 -0.14 24.61 -21.47
CA CYS A 117 -1.22 23.62 -21.48
C CYS A 117 -0.69 22.21 -21.72
N GLU A 118 0.17 22.00 -22.72
CA GLU A 118 0.75 20.69 -23.03
C GLU A 118 1.57 20.14 -21.87
N ASN A 119 2.44 20.97 -21.29
CA ASN A 119 3.25 20.61 -20.11
C ASN A 119 2.38 20.20 -18.92
N LEU A 120 1.23 20.87 -18.72
CA LEU A 120 0.29 20.52 -17.66
C LEU A 120 -0.48 19.24 -17.98
N VAL A 121 -0.87 19.00 -19.23
CA VAL A 121 -1.49 17.74 -19.66
C VAL A 121 -0.55 16.57 -19.38
N ASP A 122 0.72 16.68 -19.77
CA ASP A 122 1.75 15.68 -19.50
C ASP A 122 1.97 15.47 -17.99
N LEU A 123 1.90 16.55 -17.20
CA LEU A 123 2.01 16.48 -15.75
C LEU A 123 0.82 15.73 -15.13
N TYR A 124 -0.41 15.96 -15.59
CA TYR A 124 -1.60 15.22 -15.12
C TYR A 124 -1.58 13.76 -15.55
N ASP A 125 -1.13 13.43 -16.76
CA ASP A 125 -0.91 12.04 -17.17
C ASP A 125 0.13 11.34 -16.26
N LYS A 126 1.24 12.03 -15.96
CA LYS A 126 2.24 11.53 -15.02
C LYS A 126 1.66 11.33 -13.62
N ILE A 127 0.81 12.24 -13.14
CA ILE A 127 0.09 12.10 -11.86
C ILE A 127 -0.81 10.86 -11.88
N SER A 128 -1.61 10.66 -12.94
CA SER A 128 -2.47 9.48 -13.11
C SER A 128 -1.65 8.18 -13.06
N ARG A 129 -0.49 8.13 -13.74
CA ARG A 129 0.43 6.98 -13.69
C ARG A 129 1.01 6.76 -12.29
N GLN A 130 1.27 7.81 -11.52
CA GLN A 130 1.74 7.70 -10.15
C GLN A 130 0.64 7.22 -9.19
N LEU A 131 -0.59 7.69 -9.36
CA LEU A 131 -1.76 7.23 -8.60
C LEU A 131 -1.99 5.74 -8.82
N TYR A 132 -1.93 5.27 -10.08
CA TYR A 132 -2.04 3.85 -10.39
C TYR A 132 -0.96 3.01 -9.70
N LYS A 133 0.31 3.47 -9.74
CA LYS A 133 1.42 2.80 -9.03
C LYS A 133 1.20 2.78 -7.51
N LEU A 134 0.68 3.88 -6.95
CA LEU A 134 0.35 3.97 -5.52
C LEU A 134 -0.76 2.98 -5.15
N SER A 135 -1.82 2.88 -5.95
CA SER A 135 -2.89 1.90 -5.77
C SER A 135 -2.34 0.47 -5.72
N ILE A 136 -1.56 0.05 -6.72
CA ILE A 136 -0.97 -1.30 -6.77
C ILE A 136 -0.07 -1.56 -5.57
N ALA A 137 0.78 -0.58 -5.21
CA ALA A 137 1.69 -0.71 -4.07
C ALA A 137 0.91 -0.92 -2.76
N TRP A 138 -0.19 -0.18 -2.57
CA TRP A 138 -1.03 -0.29 -1.38
C TRP A 138 -1.77 -1.62 -1.29
N GLN A 139 -2.30 -2.11 -2.41
CA GLN A 139 -2.94 -3.43 -2.47
C GLN A 139 -1.96 -4.55 -2.09
N LYS A 140 -0.73 -4.50 -2.63
CA LYS A 140 0.34 -5.46 -2.31
C LYS A 140 0.73 -5.40 -0.83
N PHE A 141 0.92 -4.19 -0.29
CA PHE A 141 1.23 -3.98 1.13
C PHE A 141 0.16 -4.61 2.03
N THR A 142 -1.12 -4.38 1.73
CA THR A 142 -2.19 -4.91 2.57
C THR A 142 -2.34 -6.42 2.45
N LYS A 143 -2.20 -6.99 1.25
CA LYS A 143 -2.22 -8.45 1.07
C LYS A 143 -1.11 -9.13 1.87
N LYS A 144 0.11 -8.56 1.85
CA LYS A 144 1.23 -9.05 2.65
C LYS A 144 0.91 -9.02 4.15
N ASN A 145 0.39 -7.91 4.66
CA ASN A 145 0.05 -7.78 6.08
C ASN A 145 -1.05 -8.76 6.50
N LYS A 146 -2.05 -9.02 5.65
CA LYS A 146 -3.07 -10.04 5.90
C LYS A 146 -2.46 -11.44 5.99
N MET A 147 -1.56 -11.79 5.08
CA MET A 147 -0.88 -13.10 5.11
C MET A 147 -0.01 -13.27 6.37
N VAL A 148 0.71 -12.22 6.77
CA VAL A 148 1.52 -12.24 8.00
C VAL A 148 0.64 -12.38 9.23
N ALA A 149 -0.47 -11.64 9.30
CA ALA A 149 -1.42 -11.75 10.42
C ALA A 149 -2.00 -13.16 10.54
N VAL A 150 -2.37 -13.80 9.42
CA VAL A 150 -2.85 -15.20 9.41
C VAL A 150 -1.76 -16.15 9.91
N ALA A 151 -0.52 -16.01 9.42
CA ALA A 151 0.58 -16.88 9.84
C ALA A 151 0.93 -16.74 11.33
N LEU A 152 0.83 -15.52 11.89
CA LEU A 152 1.05 -15.28 13.32
C LEU A 152 -0.08 -15.85 14.19
N LEU A 153 -1.32 -15.84 13.70
CA LEU A 153 -2.45 -16.46 14.40
C LEU A 153 -2.33 -17.99 14.39
N GLU A 154 -1.95 -18.59 13.26
CA GLU A 154 -1.75 -20.04 13.16
C GLU A 154 -0.65 -20.53 14.11
N SER A 155 0.49 -19.83 14.20
CA SER A 155 1.56 -20.21 15.13
C SER A 155 1.16 -20.00 16.60
N ALA A 156 0.40 -18.95 16.92
CA ALA A 156 -0.11 -18.71 18.28
C ALA A 156 -1.11 -19.81 18.72
N VAL A 157 -1.96 -20.32 17.82
CA VAL A 157 -2.88 -21.43 18.10
C VAL A 157 -2.11 -22.72 18.40
N VAL A 158 -1.05 -23.01 17.62
CA VAL A 158 -0.19 -24.18 17.87
C VAL A 158 0.48 -24.10 19.24
N PHE A 159 1.00 -22.93 19.62
CA PHE A 159 1.59 -22.72 20.94
C PHE A 159 0.57 -22.90 22.08
N ARG A 160 -0.67 -22.44 21.89
CA ARG A 160 -1.72 -22.62 22.90
C ARG A 160 -2.20 -24.06 23.02
N PHE A 161 -2.13 -24.85 21.95
CA PHE A 161 -2.42 -26.28 21.97
C PHE A 161 -1.31 -27.10 22.65
N LEU A 162 -0.04 -26.75 22.41
CA LEU A 162 1.11 -27.39 23.08
C LEU A 162 1.13 -27.16 24.59
N ALA A 163 0.64 -26.01 25.07
CA ALA A 163 0.56 -25.70 26.50
C ALA A 163 -0.57 -26.43 27.26
N VAL A 164 -1.43 -27.20 26.58
CA VAL A 164 -2.54 -27.98 27.17
C VAL A 164 -2.22 -29.48 27.23
N LEU A 165 -1.08 -29.90 26.68
CA LEU A 165 -0.67 -31.29 26.80
C LEU A 165 -0.34 -31.59 28.27
N PRO A 166 -0.97 -32.62 28.87
CA PRO A 166 -0.65 -33.00 30.25
C PRO A 166 0.84 -33.33 30.34
N GLU A 167 1.50 -32.74 31.33
CA GLU A 167 2.84 -33.15 31.76
C GLU A 167 2.87 -34.68 31.86
N PRO A 168 3.86 -35.36 31.25
CA PRO A 168 3.93 -36.81 31.32
C PRO A 168 4.08 -37.19 32.80
N SER A 169 2.99 -37.71 33.38
CA SER A 169 2.99 -38.23 34.73
C SER A 169 4.16 -39.20 34.86
N THR A 170 5.07 -38.92 35.78
CA THR A 170 6.23 -39.76 36.08
C THR A 170 5.74 -41.15 36.47
N VAL A 171 5.67 -42.06 35.50
CA VAL A 171 5.47 -43.48 35.76
C VAL A 171 6.77 -43.98 36.37
N SER A 172 6.76 -44.07 37.69
CA SER A 172 7.77 -44.79 38.47
C SER A 172 7.89 -46.22 37.93
N SER A 173 9.04 -46.52 37.35
CA SER A 173 9.41 -47.84 36.87
C SER A 173 9.50 -48.83 38.04
N ARG A 174 8.54 -49.75 38.12
CA ARG A 174 8.79 -51.09 38.70
C ARG A 174 8.48 -52.11 37.61
N ALA A 175 9.54 -52.54 36.94
CA ALA A 175 9.49 -53.60 35.95
C ALA A 175 9.20 -54.93 36.65
N THR A 176 8.10 -55.57 36.29
CA THR A 176 8.01 -57.03 36.29
C THR A 176 7.51 -57.45 34.92
N GLU A 177 8.46 -58.00 34.17
CA GLU A 177 8.32 -58.70 32.91
C GLU A 177 7.11 -59.64 32.89
N LYS A 178 6.22 -59.46 31.90
CA LYS A 178 5.47 -60.53 31.25
C LYS A 178 4.89 -60.02 29.93
N ARG A 179 5.39 -60.59 28.84
CA ARG A 179 4.90 -60.43 27.47
C ARG A 179 3.50 -61.06 27.36
N PRO A 180 2.56 -60.39 26.68
CA PRO A 180 1.91 -61.07 25.57
C PRO A 180 1.87 -60.20 24.31
N THR A 181 1.97 -60.90 23.18
CA THR A 181 1.96 -60.42 21.81
C THR A 181 0.58 -59.95 21.38
N ILE A 182 0.44 -58.70 20.91
CA ILE A 182 -0.57 -58.32 19.92
C ILE A 182 0.01 -57.23 19.01
N ASN A 183 0.00 -57.50 17.70
CA ASN A 183 0.36 -56.59 16.63
C ASN A 183 -0.53 -55.34 16.64
N THR A 184 0.07 -54.15 16.61
CA THR A 184 -0.35 -53.02 15.78
C THR A 184 0.77 -51.99 15.75
N SER A 185 1.33 -51.79 14.56
CA SER A 185 2.29 -50.73 14.27
C SER A 185 1.60 -49.36 14.38
N ILE A 186 1.82 -48.65 15.48
CA ILE A 186 1.62 -47.20 15.52
C ILE A 186 3.01 -46.59 15.42
N SER A 187 3.41 -46.34 14.18
CA SER A 187 4.55 -45.50 13.86
C SER A 187 4.30 -44.09 14.38
N CYS A 188 5.35 -43.51 14.97
CA CYS A 188 5.39 -42.14 15.42
C CYS A 188 4.82 -41.20 14.35
N PHE A 189 3.77 -40.46 14.71
CA PHE A 189 3.16 -39.45 13.85
C PHE A 189 4.18 -38.32 13.64
N ASN A 190 4.88 -38.39 12.50
CA ASN A 190 5.72 -37.31 11.98
C ASN A 190 4.83 -36.46 11.06
N PRO A 191 4.35 -35.27 11.46
CA PRO A 191 3.34 -34.51 10.71
C PRO A 191 3.85 -33.97 9.35
N ILE A 192 5.13 -34.16 9.04
CA ILE A 192 5.77 -33.75 7.78
C ILE A 192 5.46 -34.71 6.62
N ILE A 193 5.02 -35.95 6.90
CA ILE A 193 4.88 -37.00 5.89
C ILE A 193 3.59 -36.87 5.05
N LEU A 194 2.55 -36.19 5.55
CA LEU A 194 1.24 -36.10 4.89
C LEU A 194 1.01 -34.85 4.00
N MET A 195 2.06 -34.11 3.66
CA MET A 195 1.91 -32.88 2.86
C MET A 195 2.31 -33.07 1.39
N GLU A 196 1.50 -32.51 0.48
CA GLU A 196 1.78 -32.49 -0.96
C GLU A 196 3.12 -31.78 -1.30
N PRO A 197 3.84 -32.20 -2.37
CA PRO A 197 5.21 -31.78 -2.66
C PRO A 197 5.41 -30.26 -2.72
N SER A 198 4.41 -29.50 -3.17
CA SER A 198 4.47 -28.04 -3.34
C SER A 198 4.55 -27.26 -2.02
N THR A 199 4.15 -27.87 -0.90
CA THR A 199 4.11 -27.23 0.43
C THR A 199 5.34 -27.51 1.28
N LYS A 200 6.13 -28.56 0.94
CA LYS A 200 7.34 -28.97 1.68
C LYS A 200 8.46 -27.92 1.65
N THR A 201 8.65 -27.24 0.52
CA THR A 201 9.70 -26.21 0.39
C THR A 201 9.38 -24.96 1.22
N ARG A 202 8.08 -24.63 1.37
CA ARG A 202 7.63 -23.48 2.17
C ARG A 202 7.67 -23.78 3.67
N ALA A 203 7.34 -25.00 4.07
CA ALA A 203 7.45 -25.44 5.47
C ALA A 203 8.92 -25.49 5.95
N LYS A 204 9.85 -25.99 5.14
CA LYS A 204 11.29 -26.04 5.50
C LYS A 204 11.89 -24.65 5.77
N ASN A 205 11.49 -23.62 5.02
CA ASN A 205 11.96 -22.24 5.24
C ASN A 205 11.36 -21.57 6.49
N ILE A 206 10.16 -21.98 6.92
CA ILE A 206 9.51 -21.47 8.13
C ILE A 206 10.07 -22.15 9.38
N PHE A 207 10.31 -23.46 9.33
CA PHE A 207 10.84 -24.22 10.46
C PHE A 207 12.37 -24.06 10.64
N GLY A 208 13.12 -23.80 9.58
CA GLY A 208 14.57 -23.51 9.66
C GLY A 208 14.90 -22.23 10.45
N PHE A 209 13.98 -21.27 10.52
CA PHE A 209 14.15 -20.03 11.27
C PHE A 209 13.86 -20.19 12.78
N HIS A 210 13.06 -21.20 13.14
CA HIS A 210 12.60 -21.40 14.52
C HIS A 210 13.61 -22.19 15.38
N ALA A 211 14.44 -23.04 14.76
CA ALA A 211 15.50 -23.78 15.45
C ALA A 211 16.63 -22.87 15.96
N SER A 212 16.96 -21.80 15.24
CA SER A 212 17.99 -20.84 15.66
C SER A 212 17.52 -19.89 16.76
N PHE A 213 16.21 -19.69 16.92
CA PHE A 213 15.66 -18.80 17.96
C PHE A 213 15.60 -19.50 19.33
N TRP A 214 15.43 -20.82 19.35
CA TRP A 214 15.40 -21.62 20.59
C TRP A 214 16.78 -21.84 21.23
N HIS A 215 17.88 -21.68 20.50
CA HIS A 215 19.23 -21.75 21.09
C HIS A 215 19.68 -20.45 21.79
N VAL A 216 18.99 -19.33 21.55
CA VAL A 216 19.36 -18.03 22.14
C VAL A 216 18.58 -17.74 23.43
N ILE A 217 17.40 -18.34 23.62
CA ILE A 217 16.53 -18.09 24.78
C ILE A 217 16.91 -18.95 26.02
N THR A 218 17.81 -19.93 25.89
CA THR A 218 18.25 -20.77 27.01
C THR A 218 19.58 -20.32 27.64
N ILE A 219 20.14 -19.16 27.24
CA ILE A 219 21.44 -18.64 27.74
C ILE A 219 21.30 -17.24 28.41
N ILE A 220 20.09 -16.81 28.76
CA ILE A 220 19.85 -15.64 29.65
C ILE A 220 18.91 -16.07 30.76
#